data_AF-A0A0F8WR47-F1
#
_entry.id   AF-A0A0F8WR47-F1
#
_cell.length_a   1.000
_cell.length_b   1.000
_cell.length_c   1.000
_cell.angle_alpha   90.00
_cell.angle_beta   90.00
_cell.angle_gamma   90.00
#
_symmetry.space_group_name_H-M   'P 1'
#
loop_
_entity.id
_entity.type
_entity.pdbx_description
1 polymer ?
#
loop_
_entity_poly.entity_id
_entity_poly.type
_entity_poly.pdbx_seq_one_letter_code
_entity_poly.pdbx_strand_id
1 'polypeptide(L)'
;MSLAQTIMPEGYIFPPKPAPLTNDEQGEYKARIKQLLKDKNAVLVAHYYTDPEIQALAEETGGCVADSLEMARFGARHDADMIIVAGVKFMGETAKILTPNKTVVMPTLEATCSLDIGCPIDEFSAFCDEHPDRKVVVYANTSTAVKARADWIVTSSCALEIVEHLDE
;
A
#
# COMPACT_ATOMS: atom_id res chain seq x y z
N MET A 1 -22.62 -13.89 -14.46
CA MET A 1 -22.36 -12.49 -14.07
C MET A 1 -21.04 -12.09 -14.70
N SER A 2 -20.93 -10.91 -15.31
CA SER A 2 -19.64 -10.48 -15.83
C SER A 2 -18.71 -10.16 -14.66
N LEU A 3 -17.40 -10.36 -14.82
CA LEU A 3 -16.38 -9.99 -13.81
C LEU A 3 -16.56 -8.54 -13.30
N ALA A 4 -17.05 -7.64 -14.15
CA ALA A 4 -17.31 -6.24 -13.78
C ALA A 4 -18.43 -6.08 -12.74
N GLN A 5 -19.48 -6.91 -12.76
CA GLN A 5 -20.57 -6.86 -11.78
C GLN A 5 -20.13 -7.34 -10.38
N THR A 6 -19.06 -8.13 -10.32
CA THR A 6 -18.50 -8.65 -9.07
C THR A 6 -17.63 -7.62 -8.34
N ILE A 7 -17.00 -6.69 -9.07
CA ILE A 7 -15.98 -5.78 -8.51
C ILE A 7 -16.60 -4.51 -7.90
N MET A 8 -17.75 -4.07 -8.42
CA MET A 8 -18.55 -2.99 -7.82
C MET A 8 -20.03 -3.34 -7.96
N PRO A 9 -20.67 -3.94 -6.93
CA PRO A 9 -22.08 -4.25 -6.99
C PRO A 9 -22.87 -2.96 -7.26
N GLU A 10 -23.92 -3.03 -8.10
CA GLU A 10 -24.86 -1.93 -8.27
C GLU A 10 -25.34 -1.47 -6.88
N GLY A 11 -25.09 -0.20 -6.55
CA GLY A 11 -25.41 0.34 -5.23
C GLY A 11 -24.28 0.26 -4.20
N TYR A 12 -22.99 0.15 -4.60
CA TYR A 12 -21.87 0.31 -3.66
C TYR A 12 -21.96 1.67 -2.94
N ILE A 13 -22.23 1.61 -1.64
CA ILE A 13 -22.32 2.78 -0.77
C ILE A 13 -20.93 3.05 -0.22
N PHE A 14 -20.36 4.20 -0.57
CA PHE A 14 -19.13 4.65 0.07
C PHE A 14 -19.36 4.80 1.58
N PRO A 15 -18.46 4.28 2.43
CA PRO A 15 -18.60 4.46 3.86
C PRO A 15 -18.65 5.96 4.20
N PRO A 16 -19.50 6.36 5.17
CA PRO A 16 -19.53 7.74 5.60
C PRO A 16 -18.14 8.15 6.09
N LYS A 17 -17.74 9.39 5.77
CA LYS A 17 -16.50 9.94 6.31
C LYS A 17 -16.58 9.96 7.85
N PRO A 18 -15.45 9.75 8.55
CA PRO A 18 -15.40 9.93 9.99
C PRO A 18 -15.89 11.32 10.40
N ALA A 19 -16.46 11.43 11.59
CA ALA A 19 -16.83 12.72 12.16
C ALA A 19 -15.57 13.60 12.27
N PRO A 20 -15.63 14.88 11.87
CA PRO A 20 -14.51 15.79 12.05
C PRO A 20 -14.14 15.92 13.52
N LEU A 21 -12.84 15.91 13.81
CA LEU A 21 -12.33 16.18 15.14
C LEU A 21 -12.44 17.68 15.45
N THR A 22 -12.61 18.00 16.73
CA THR A 22 -12.39 19.36 17.22
C THR A 22 -10.89 19.71 17.17
N ASN A 23 -10.57 21.01 17.19
CA ASN A 23 -9.17 21.46 17.22
C ASN A 23 -8.41 20.92 18.44
N ASP A 24 -9.07 20.81 19.59
CA ASP A 24 -8.46 20.31 20.82
C ASP A 24 -8.16 18.81 20.70
N GLU A 25 -9.11 18.00 20.21
CA GLU A 25 -8.91 16.57 19.95
C GLU A 25 -7.80 16.33 18.93
N GLN A 26 -7.80 17.09 17.83
CA GLN A 26 -6.76 16.99 16.81
C GLN A 26 -5.37 17.28 17.40
N GLY A 27 -5.27 18.35 18.21
CA GLY A 27 -4.03 18.70 18.91
C GLY A 27 -3.56 17.60 19.85
N GLU A 28 -4.47 17.03 20.65
CA GLU A 28 -4.17 15.95 21.58
C GLU A 28 -3.68 14.68 20.85
N TYR A 29 -4.41 14.21 19.84
CA TYR A 29 -4.02 13.03 19.08
C TYR A 29 -2.69 13.23 18.38
N LYS A 30 -2.48 14.40 17.76
CA LYS A 30 -1.22 14.72 17.08
C LYS A 30 -0.04 14.69 18.06
N ALA A 31 -0.18 15.31 19.23
CA ALA A 31 0.85 15.29 20.26
C ALA A 31 1.15 13.86 20.74
N ARG A 32 0.10 13.06 20.97
CA ARG A 32 0.23 11.67 21.40
C ARG A 32 0.91 10.80 20.34
N ILE A 33 0.54 10.93 19.07
CA ILE A 33 1.16 10.18 17.97
C ILE A 33 2.64 10.54 17.85
N LYS A 34 2.98 11.84 17.90
CA LYS A 34 4.38 12.29 17.87
C LYS A 34 5.22 11.69 19.01
N GLN A 35 4.64 11.60 20.21
CA GLN A 35 5.32 10.98 21.34
C GLN A 35 5.52 9.47 21.11
N LEU A 36 4.47 8.76 20.68
CA LEU A 36 4.55 7.33 20.41
C LEU A 36 5.53 6.98 19.29
N LEU A 37 5.63 7.80 18.24
CA LEU A 37 6.61 7.60 17.17
C LEU A 37 8.04 7.63 17.72
N LYS A 38 8.35 8.57 18.64
CA LYS A 38 9.65 8.64 19.32
C LYS A 38 9.86 7.44 20.23
N ASP A 39 8.89 7.13 21.09
CA ASP A 39 9.00 6.05 22.08
C ASP A 39 9.19 4.67 21.44
N LYS A 40 8.68 4.49 20.21
CA LYS A 40 8.77 3.24 19.45
C LYS A 40 9.89 3.21 18.42
N ASN A 41 10.71 4.26 18.34
CA ASN A 41 11.66 4.46 17.23
C ASN A 41 11.00 4.18 15.87
N ALA A 42 9.87 4.85 15.63
CA ALA A 42 9.01 4.62 14.48
C ALA A 42 8.96 5.84 13.55
N VAL A 43 8.81 5.59 12.26
CA VAL A 43 8.60 6.61 11.23
C VAL A 43 7.25 6.44 10.56
N LEU A 44 6.55 7.55 10.28
CA LEU A 44 5.28 7.56 9.56
C LEU A 44 5.50 7.88 8.08
N VAL A 45 5.06 7.00 7.19
CA VAL A 45 4.99 7.28 5.74
C VAL A 45 3.54 7.33 5.30
N ALA A 46 3.19 8.30 4.46
CA ALA A 46 1.83 8.53 4.03
C ALA A 46 1.70 8.55 2.50
N HIS A 47 0.65 7.92 1.98
CA HIS A 47 0.36 8.00 0.56
C HIS A 47 -0.29 9.33 0.20
N TYR A 48 -0.15 9.80 -1.05
CA TYR A 48 -0.77 11.03 -1.54
C TYR A 48 -2.31 11.12 -1.38
N TYR A 49 -2.96 9.99 -1.13
CA TYR A 49 -4.43 9.90 -1.01
C TYR A 49 -4.93 9.89 0.43
N THR A 50 -4.03 9.95 1.43
CA THR A 50 -4.45 10.09 2.83
C THR A 50 -4.93 11.50 3.12
N ASP A 51 -5.69 11.69 4.20
CA ASP A 51 -6.14 13.01 4.60
C ASP A 51 -4.96 13.98 4.84
N PRO A 52 -5.14 15.30 4.55
CA PRO A 52 -4.06 16.29 4.67
C PRO A 52 -3.40 16.33 6.05
N GLU A 53 -4.15 16.05 7.10
CA GLU A 53 -3.66 16.04 8.48
C GLU A 53 -2.64 14.93 8.72
N ILE A 54 -2.83 13.77 8.08
CA ILE A 54 -1.92 12.62 8.13
C ILE A 54 -0.67 12.90 7.30
N GLN A 55 -0.82 13.54 6.14
CA GLN A 55 0.30 13.98 5.31
C GLN A 55 1.18 14.96 6.08
N ALA A 56 0.58 16.01 6.64
CA ALA A 56 1.30 17.00 7.47
C ALA A 56 1.98 16.36 8.68
N LEU A 57 1.31 15.40 9.35
CA LEU A 57 1.91 14.69 10.48
C LEU A 57 3.14 13.86 10.06
N ALA A 58 3.10 13.20 8.89
CA ALA A 58 4.24 12.46 8.36
C ALA A 58 5.44 13.40 8.15
N GLU A 59 5.24 14.53 7.46
CA GLU A 59 6.31 15.52 7.21
C GLU A 59 6.86 16.12 8.52
N GLU A 60 5.97 16.53 9.43
CA GLU A 60 6.35 17.12 10.71
C GLU A 60 7.11 16.18 11.65
N THR A 61 7.05 14.87 11.41
CA THR A 61 7.72 13.85 12.22
C THR A 61 8.95 13.26 11.57
N GLY A 62 9.39 13.82 10.43
CA GLY A 62 10.56 13.35 9.69
C GLY A 62 10.27 12.15 8.79
N GLY A 63 9.00 11.83 8.57
CA GLY A 63 8.53 10.89 7.59
C GLY A 63 8.45 11.47 6.17
N CYS A 64 7.68 10.82 5.30
CA CYS A 64 7.49 11.28 3.92
C CYS A 64 6.05 11.11 3.42
N VAL A 65 5.68 11.94 2.44
CA VAL A 65 4.46 11.80 1.64
C VAL A 65 4.86 11.42 0.21
N ALA A 66 4.51 10.22 -0.22
CA ALA A 66 5.02 9.67 -1.47
C ALA A 66 4.09 8.62 -2.10
N ASP A 67 4.43 8.14 -3.30
CA ASP A 67 3.82 6.96 -3.88
C ASP A 67 4.22 5.66 -3.14
N SER A 68 3.56 4.55 -3.47
CA SER A 68 3.77 3.26 -2.82
C SER A 68 5.22 2.74 -2.83
N LEU A 69 5.96 2.92 -3.92
CA LEU A 69 7.31 2.38 -4.04
C LEU A 69 8.30 3.26 -3.29
N GLU A 70 8.17 4.58 -3.40
CA GLU A 70 9.05 5.48 -2.69
C GLU A 70 8.83 5.45 -1.17
N MET A 71 7.58 5.30 -0.70
CA MET A 71 7.33 5.03 0.73
C MET A 71 8.07 3.79 1.23
N ALA A 72 8.02 2.69 0.48
CA ALA A 72 8.69 1.44 0.85
C ALA A 72 10.22 1.58 0.84
N ARG A 73 10.77 2.27 -0.16
CA ARG A 73 12.21 2.58 -0.27
C ARG A 73 12.69 3.51 0.83
N PHE A 74 11.95 4.56 1.14
CA PHE A 74 12.22 5.47 2.24
C PHE A 74 12.26 4.70 3.56
N GLY A 75 11.23 3.90 3.84
CA GLY A 75 11.17 3.07 5.04
C GLY A 75 12.36 2.10 5.15
N ALA A 76 12.83 1.55 4.02
CA ALA A 76 14.02 0.70 4.01
C ALA A 76 15.30 1.43 4.41
N ARG A 77 15.49 2.65 3.91
CA ARG A 77 16.69 3.46 4.19
C ARG A 77 16.66 4.18 5.54
N HIS A 78 15.48 4.41 6.13
CA HIS A 78 15.35 5.17 7.37
C HIS A 78 15.88 4.41 8.60
N ASP A 79 16.48 5.06 9.58
CA ASP A 79 17.07 4.39 10.78
C ASP A 79 16.05 3.88 11.81
N ALA A 80 14.75 4.02 11.52
CA ALA A 80 13.69 3.59 12.43
C ALA A 80 13.54 2.07 12.42
N ASP A 81 13.28 1.49 13.59
CA ASP A 81 13.00 0.06 13.76
C ASP A 81 11.57 -0.31 13.33
N MET A 82 10.69 0.70 13.30
CA MET A 82 9.28 0.55 12.96
C MET A 82 8.85 1.55 11.87
N ILE A 83 8.02 1.08 10.96
CA ILE A 83 7.42 1.89 9.89
C ILE A 83 5.90 1.83 10.04
N ILE A 84 5.27 2.98 10.21
CA ILE A 84 3.83 3.14 10.13
C ILE A 84 3.48 3.52 8.70
N VAL A 85 2.76 2.65 7.99
CA VAL A 85 2.34 2.89 6.61
C VAL A 85 0.89 3.37 6.62
N ALA A 86 0.69 4.68 6.44
CA ALA A 86 -0.61 5.28 6.19
C ALA A 86 -0.94 5.12 4.68
N GLY A 87 -1.48 3.96 4.35
CA GLY A 87 -1.85 3.57 2.99
C GLY A 87 -2.75 2.32 3.03
N VAL A 88 -2.81 1.60 1.92
CA VAL A 88 -3.59 0.35 1.79
C VAL A 88 -2.71 -0.90 1.94
N LYS A 89 -3.35 -2.05 2.18
CA LYS A 89 -2.72 -3.29 2.63
C LYS A 89 -1.49 -3.70 1.82
N PHE A 90 -1.61 -3.76 0.49
CA PHE A 90 -0.49 -4.15 -0.38
C PHE A 90 0.73 -3.20 -0.24
N MET A 91 0.53 -1.93 0.14
CA MET A 91 1.62 -0.98 0.36
C MET A 91 2.39 -1.32 1.63
N GLY A 92 1.68 -1.66 2.72
CA GLY A 92 2.29 -2.16 3.95
C GLY A 92 3.03 -3.48 3.74
N GLU A 93 2.44 -4.38 2.97
CA GLU A 93 3.08 -5.63 2.55
C GLU A 93 4.37 -5.38 1.75
N THR A 94 4.33 -4.45 0.80
CA THR A 94 5.51 -4.06 -0.01
C THR A 94 6.61 -3.44 0.86
N ALA A 95 6.25 -2.57 1.80
CA ALA A 95 7.19 -2.05 2.79
C ALA A 95 7.83 -3.17 3.61
N LYS A 96 7.05 -4.18 4.03
CA LYS A 96 7.57 -5.33 4.78
C LYS A 96 8.51 -6.21 3.96
N ILE A 97 8.23 -6.42 2.67
CA ILE A 97 9.12 -7.13 1.74
C ILE A 97 10.50 -6.44 1.68
N LEU A 98 10.52 -5.11 1.54
CA LEU A 98 11.78 -4.36 1.45
C LEU A 98 12.46 -4.14 2.80
N THR A 99 11.77 -4.41 3.90
CA THR A 99 12.26 -4.20 5.27
C THR A 99 12.04 -5.43 6.15
N PRO A 100 12.58 -6.60 5.80
CA PRO A 100 12.26 -7.86 6.46
C PRO A 100 12.55 -7.82 7.97
N ASN A 101 13.54 -7.04 8.40
CA ASN A 101 13.96 -6.91 9.80
C ASN A 101 13.23 -5.83 10.60
N LYS A 102 12.45 -4.95 9.94
CA LYS A 102 11.71 -3.87 10.62
C LYS A 102 10.29 -4.29 10.93
N THR A 103 9.69 -3.66 11.93
CA THR A 103 8.26 -3.83 12.20
C THR A 103 7.47 -2.90 11.28
N VAL A 104 6.52 -3.44 10.52
CA VAL A 104 5.62 -2.64 9.69
C VAL A 104 4.23 -2.69 10.29
N VAL A 105 3.63 -1.53 10.53
CA VAL A 105 2.30 -1.39 11.10
C VAL A 105 1.45 -0.54 10.18
N MET A 106 0.19 -0.91 10.05
CA MET A 106 -0.82 -0.12 9.36
C MET A 106 -1.88 0.33 10.35
N PRO A 107 -2.45 1.55 10.21
CA PRO A 107 -3.54 2.01 11.07
C PRO A 107 -4.75 1.06 11.07
N THR A 108 -5.06 0.47 9.92
CA THR A 108 -6.04 -0.60 9.79
C THR A 108 -5.67 -1.51 8.62
N LEU A 109 -5.87 -2.82 8.79
CA LEU A 109 -5.69 -3.80 7.70
C LEU A 109 -6.91 -3.87 6.77
N GLU A 110 -8.01 -3.20 7.13
CA GLU A 110 -9.21 -3.09 6.29
C GLU A 110 -9.05 -2.03 5.18
N ALA A 111 -8.00 -1.20 5.23
CA ALA A 111 -7.65 -0.31 4.14
C ALA A 111 -7.09 -1.13 2.97
N THR A 112 -7.93 -1.46 1.99
CA THR A 112 -7.59 -2.34 0.87
C THR A 112 -7.70 -1.63 -0.48
N CYS A 113 -7.20 -2.27 -1.54
CA CYS A 113 -7.37 -1.82 -2.92
C CYS A 113 -8.32 -2.77 -3.66
N SER A 114 -9.26 -2.23 -4.42
CA SER A 114 -10.18 -3.05 -5.22
C SER A 114 -9.46 -3.87 -6.30
N LEU A 115 -8.34 -3.37 -6.84
CA LEU A 115 -7.51 -4.12 -7.81
C LEU A 115 -6.83 -5.33 -7.17
N ASP A 116 -6.39 -5.18 -5.92
CA ASP A 116 -5.80 -6.27 -5.15
C ASP A 116 -6.85 -7.34 -4.83
N ILE A 117 -8.01 -6.93 -4.31
CA ILE A 117 -9.14 -7.83 -4.03
C ILE A 117 -9.65 -8.52 -5.31
N GLY A 118 -9.65 -7.80 -6.43
CA GLY A 118 -10.08 -8.30 -7.74
C GLY A 118 -9.12 -9.29 -8.39
N CYS A 119 -7.98 -9.61 -7.76
CA CYS A 119 -7.02 -10.60 -8.24
C CYS A 119 -6.72 -11.65 -7.15
N PRO A 120 -7.66 -12.59 -6.88
CA PRO A 120 -7.43 -13.67 -5.93
C PRO A 120 -6.28 -14.59 -6.39
N ILE A 121 -5.42 -15.00 -5.46
CA ILE A 121 -4.24 -15.81 -5.78
C ILE A 121 -4.58 -17.16 -6.41
N ASP A 122 -5.64 -17.83 -5.97
CA ASP A 122 -5.98 -19.17 -6.46
C ASP A 122 -6.43 -19.12 -7.93
N GLU A 123 -7.31 -18.17 -8.27
CA GLU A 123 -7.76 -17.94 -9.65
C GLU A 123 -6.61 -17.46 -10.55
N PHE A 124 -5.77 -16.56 -10.04
CA PHE A 124 -4.60 -16.07 -10.77
C PHE A 124 -3.59 -17.19 -11.03
N SER A 125 -3.32 -18.04 -10.04
CA SER A 125 -2.37 -19.15 -10.18
C SER A 125 -2.85 -20.18 -11.18
N ALA A 126 -4.14 -20.54 -11.14
CA ALA A 126 -4.75 -21.44 -12.14
C ALA A 126 -4.61 -20.87 -13.56
N PHE A 127 -4.86 -19.56 -13.74
CA PHE A 127 -4.66 -18.89 -15.03
C PHE A 127 -3.20 -18.94 -15.49
N CYS A 128 -2.23 -18.72 -14.60
CA CYS A 128 -0.81 -18.87 -14.95
C CYS A 128 -0.45 -20.32 -15.32
N ASP A 129 -1.03 -21.32 -14.65
CA ASP A 129 -0.78 -22.74 -14.92
C ASP A 129 -1.34 -23.21 -16.27
N GLU A 130 -2.42 -22.58 -16.75
CA GLU A 130 -2.97 -22.79 -18.10
C GLU A 130 -2.08 -22.18 -19.20
N HIS A 131 -1.16 -21.28 -18.85
CA HIS A 131 -0.29 -20.54 -19.76
C HIS A 131 1.19 -20.62 -19.34
N PRO A 132 1.78 -21.82 -19.22
CA PRO A 132 3.11 -22.01 -18.64
C PRO A 132 4.26 -21.45 -19.51
N ASP A 133 3.99 -21.17 -20.78
CA ASP A 133 4.93 -20.58 -21.74
C ASP A 133 4.99 -19.05 -21.68
N ARG A 134 4.14 -18.40 -20.87
CA ARG A 134 4.03 -16.95 -20.79
C ARG A 134 4.84 -16.37 -19.63
N LYS A 135 5.30 -15.13 -19.81
CA LYS A 135 5.86 -14.31 -18.74
C LYS A 135 4.75 -13.64 -17.96
N VAL A 136 4.83 -13.72 -16.64
CA VAL A 136 3.82 -13.18 -15.72
C VAL A 136 4.28 -11.83 -15.21
N VAL A 137 3.63 -10.77 -15.69
CA VAL A 137 3.88 -9.39 -15.26
C VAL A 137 2.68 -8.89 -14.47
N VAL A 138 2.88 -8.49 -13.21
CA VAL A 138 1.79 -8.03 -12.34
C VAL A 138 1.98 -6.59 -11.91
N TYR A 139 0.86 -5.90 -11.70
CA TYR A 139 0.88 -4.55 -11.18
C TYR A 139 1.25 -4.54 -9.69
N ALA A 140 1.94 -3.49 -9.23
CA ALA A 140 2.33 -3.33 -7.83
C ALA A 140 1.12 -3.33 -6.88
N ASN A 141 -0.07 -2.94 -7.35
CA ASN A 141 -1.31 -2.91 -6.59
C ASN A 141 -2.01 -4.29 -6.52
N THR A 142 -1.25 -5.33 -6.22
CA THR A 142 -1.72 -6.72 -6.02
C THR A 142 -1.17 -7.29 -4.71
N SER A 143 -1.70 -8.40 -4.22
CA SER A 143 -1.22 -9.01 -2.97
C SER A 143 0.22 -9.51 -3.08
N THR A 144 0.90 -9.65 -1.94
CA THR A 144 2.17 -10.38 -1.83
C THR A 144 2.14 -11.77 -2.44
N ALA A 145 1.03 -12.50 -2.28
CA ALA A 145 0.89 -13.84 -2.83
C ALA A 145 0.89 -13.82 -4.37
N VAL A 146 0.17 -12.86 -4.98
CA VAL A 146 0.16 -12.66 -6.44
C VAL A 146 1.54 -12.23 -6.94
N LYS A 147 2.19 -11.30 -6.23
CA LYS A 147 3.58 -10.89 -6.52
C LYS A 147 4.55 -12.06 -6.51
N ALA A 148 4.41 -12.99 -5.55
CA ALA A 148 5.28 -14.16 -5.45
C ALA A 148 5.10 -15.15 -6.61
N ARG A 149 3.94 -15.12 -7.30
CA ARG A 149 3.67 -15.93 -8.50
C ARG A 149 4.20 -15.29 -9.79
N ALA A 150 4.52 -13.99 -9.76
CA ALA A 150 4.92 -13.22 -10.93
C ALA A 150 6.43 -13.29 -11.23
N ASP A 151 6.78 -13.16 -12.51
CA ASP A 151 8.16 -12.95 -12.95
C ASP A 151 8.59 -11.49 -12.75
N TRP A 152 7.68 -10.54 -13.01
CA TRP A 152 7.94 -9.10 -12.94
C TRP A 152 6.82 -8.36 -12.22
N ILE A 153 7.21 -7.31 -11.50
CA ILE A 153 6.28 -6.36 -10.86
C ILE A 153 6.48 -4.99 -11.51
N VAL A 154 5.39 -4.34 -11.90
CA VAL A 154 5.40 -3.04 -12.58
C VAL A 154 4.54 -2.00 -11.86
N THR A 155 4.88 -0.72 -12.04
CA THR A 155 4.03 0.42 -11.68
C THR A 155 3.56 1.13 -12.95
N SER A 156 2.66 2.11 -12.81
CA SER A 156 2.09 2.82 -13.97
C SER A 156 3.14 3.60 -14.74
N SER A 157 4.24 3.96 -14.07
CA SER A 157 5.35 4.71 -14.66
C SER A 157 6.33 3.85 -15.47
N CYS A 158 6.36 2.52 -15.31
CA CYS A 158 7.32 1.65 -15.99
C CYS A 158 6.70 0.47 -16.75
N ALA A 159 5.38 0.27 -16.67
CA ALA A 159 4.72 -0.88 -17.27
C ALA A 159 4.96 -1.00 -18.78
N LEU A 160 4.85 0.11 -19.53
CA LEU A 160 5.04 0.08 -20.98
C LEU A 160 6.47 -0.29 -21.36
N GLU A 161 7.46 0.41 -20.80
CA GLU A 161 8.89 0.17 -21.06
C GLU A 161 9.30 -1.28 -20.75
N ILE A 162 8.79 -1.85 -19.66
CA ILE A 162 9.08 -3.25 -19.28
C ILE A 162 8.41 -4.23 -20.23
N VAL A 163 7.15 -3.99 -20.61
CA VAL A 163 6.44 -4.90 -21.52
C VAL A 163 7.06 -4.88 -22.91
N GLU A 164 7.46 -3.71 -23.42
CA GLU A 164 8.18 -3.58 -24.69
C GLU A 164 9.50 -4.36 -24.66
N HIS A 165 10.27 -4.25 -23.59
CA HIS A 165 11.52 -5.01 -23.42
C HIS A 165 11.31 -6.54 -23.40
N LEU A 166 10.16 -7.01 -22.91
CA LEU A 166 9.85 -8.44 -22.83
C LEU A 166 9.27 -9.03 -24.12
N ASP A 167 8.86 -8.19 -25.06
CA ASP A 167 8.33 -8.59 -26.38
C ASP A 167 9.44 -8.74 -27.45
N GLU A 168 10.67 -8.30 -27.14
CA GLU A 168 11.88 -8.48 -27.95
C GLU A 168 12.47 -9.90 -27.86
#